data_AF-V5D2G4-F1
#
_entry.id   AF-V5D2G4-F1
#
_cell.length_a   1.000
_cell.length_b   1.000
_cell.length_c   1.000
_cell.angle_alpha   90.00
_cell.angle_beta   90.00
_cell.angle_gamma   90.00
#
_symmetry.space_group_name_H-M   'P 1'
#
loop_
_entity.id
_entity.type
_entity.pdbx_description
1 polymer ?
#
loop_
_entity_poly.entity_id
_entity_poly.type
_entity_poly.pdbx_seq_one_letter_code
_entity_poly.pdbx_strand_id
1 'polypeptide(L)'
;MPGNQASAVPQGDGQRRARSESEDVTDEPDETRRGLEEMHRPQWTLLSRVEDVMLKGSTSRTKMKLNDFLRNHVGGRAAVDEDHNVTMQVFVQDPDDYVQDQRLLEVILNLAAYRELEAIYELHCVCVNFLWQWNIYERKDTVTPFAKAKMNATVSQVLTRKRRWAEERTVRRQKLELTVATTIKDVLFRGRVRVMDIQLNDFLVMELDGMGVMPANQNVLLEEFIKDSARYIRGALLLRDIKASDRYKKMERAVREEMDMEEDIRRLYEKGVDNLLKWSLAAEEVKANVHNLTKHLLDAAFIELMSSMTMSAPMNLEGCYESVYNARWHHFVEVSDGEGTGLEVKEGKPEQQWTYKKVGETFERHDGVEQSGAARPRPMVLTSEKGWPYSWNRKGVESTHDCYVNCEVEQVWLFVKDALTELLSIRRWPTLSLGDMC
;
A
#
# COMPACT_ATOMS: atom_id res chain seq x y z
N MET A 1 29.76 -64.59 -65.10
CA MET A 1 31.05 -64.37 -65.78
C MET A 1 30.82 -63.43 -66.94
N PRO A 2 31.68 -62.44 -67.23
CA PRO A 2 32.29 -61.36 -66.42
C PRO A 2 31.73 -59.98 -66.92
N GLY A 3 32.08 -58.77 -66.48
CA GLY A 3 33.09 -58.27 -65.55
C GLY A 3 33.07 -56.72 -65.51
N ASN A 4 33.54 -56.16 -64.40
CA ASN A 4 34.37 -54.95 -64.20
C ASN A 4 34.19 -53.67 -65.08
N GLN A 5 34.06 -52.49 -64.45
CA GLN A 5 35.20 -51.63 -64.07
C GLN A 5 34.74 -50.36 -63.32
N ALA A 6 35.57 -49.94 -62.35
CA ALA A 6 35.49 -48.67 -61.62
C ALA A 6 36.21 -47.54 -62.39
N SER A 7 35.89 -46.26 -62.09
CA SER A 7 36.86 -45.26 -61.57
C SER A 7 36.33 -43.81 -61.62
N ALA A 8 36.82 -43.04 -60.65
CA ALA A 8 37.15 -41.60 -60.69
C ALA A 8 36.11 -40.56 -60.26
N VAL A 9 36.38 -39.98 -59.10
CA VAL A 9 36.03 -38.61 -58.64
C VAL A 9 36.96 -37.60 -59.35
N PRO A 10 36.57 -36.31 -59.43
CA PRO A 10 37.48 -35.27 -58.91
C PRO A 10 36.77 -34.14 -58.12
N GLN A 11 37.50 -33.62 -57.13
CA GLN A 11 37.20 -32.39 -56.38
C GLN A 11 37.43 -31.12 -57.24
N GLY A 12 36.73 -30.03 -56.90
CA GLY A 12 37.03 -28.66 -57.38
C GLY A 12 36.12 -27.61 -56.74
N ASP A 13 36.72 -26.52 -56.27
CA ASP A 13 36.24 -25.51 -55.31
C ASP A 13 35.13 -24.53 -55.76
N GLY A 14 34.32 -24.11 -54.78
CA GLY A 14 34.09 -22.71 -54.40
C GLY A 14 33.15 -21.82 -55.24
N GLN A 15 31.92 -21.57 -54.73
CA GLN A 15 31.31 -20.23 -54.85
C GLN A 15 30.26 -19.96 -53.75
N ARG A 16 30.32 -18.73 -53.21
CA ARG A 16 29.51 -18.16 -52.13
C ARG A 16 28.03 -17.92 -52.50
N ARG A 17 27.21 -17.98 -51.44
CA ARG A 17 25.89 -17.33 -51.20
C ARG A 17 24.65 -17.90 -51.89
N ALA A 18 23.80 -18.53 -51.07
CA ALA A 18 22.43 -18.05 -50.86
C ALA A 18 22.00 -18.39 -49.42
N ARG A 19 21.53 -17.36 -48.72
CA ARG A 19 21.02 -17.32 -47.34
C ARG A 19 19.83 -18.27 -47.20
N SER A 20 19.84 -19.13 -46.18
CA SER A 20 18.62 -19.80 -45.68
C SER A 20 18.39 -19.31 -44.26
N GLU A 21 17.33 -18.52 -44.13
CA GLU A 21 16.76 -18.02 -42.89
C GLU A 21 16.01 -19.15 -42.21
N SER A 22 16.54 -19.62 -41.08
CA SER A 22 15.76 -20.25 -40.01
C SER A 22 16.61 -20.37 -38.75
N GLU A 23 17.06 -19.22 -38.24
CA GLU A 23 17.33 -19.08 -36.82
C GLU A 23 16.05 -18.55 -36.19
N ASP A 24 15.13 -19.47 -35.86
CA ASP A 24 14.10 -19.19 -34.87
C ASP A 24 14.81 -19.21 -33.51
N VAL A 25 15.47 -18.09 -33.22
CA VAL A 25 15.97 -17.77 -31.89
C VAL A 25 14.74 -17.58 -31.02
N THR A 26 14.25 -18.69 -30.46
CA THR A 26 13.48 -18.62 -29.23
C THR A 26 14.47 -18.25 -28.13
N ASP A 27 14.72 -16.94 -28.00
CA ASP A 27 15.26 -16.35 -26.79
C ASP A 27 14.23 -16.62 -25.68
N GLU A 28 14.33 -17.80 -25.10
CA GLU A 28 13.67 -18.15 -23.85
C GLU A 28 14.13 -17.11 -22.81
N PRO A 29 13.22 -16.32 -22.21
CA PRO A 29 13.63 -15.18 -21.40
C PRO A 29 14.41 -15.67 -20.18
N ASP A 30 15.53 -15.00 -19.90
CA ASP A 30 16.41 -15.21 -18.73
C ASP A 30 15.65 -15.27 -17.38
N GLU A 31 14.42 -14.77 -17.33
CA GLU A 31 13.49 -14.87 -16.20
C GLU A 31 13.06 -16.32 -15.90
N THR A 32 12.91 -17.17 -16.92
CA THR A 32 12.54 -18.59 -16.76
C THR A 32 13.71 -19.38 -16.17
N ARG A 33 14.96 -19.05 -16.56
CA ARG A 33 16.18 -19.65 -15.99
C ARG A 33 16.43 -19.18 -14.55
N ARG A 34 16.26 -17.89 -14.25
CA ARG A 34 16.34 -17.38 -12.86
C ARG A 34 15.24 -17.94 -11.96
N GLY A 35 14.03 -18.13 -12.49
CA GLY A 35 12.90 -18.71 -11.77
C GLY A 35 13.09 -20.19 -11.44
N LEU A 36 13.63 -20.99 -12.38
CA LEU A 36 13.92 -22.41 -12.14
C LEU A 36 15.07 -22.62 -11.14
N GLU A 37 16.11 -21.79 -11.18
CA GLU A 37 17.22 -21.85 -10.21
C GLU A 37 16.82 -21.38 -8.80
N GLU A 38 15.87 -20.44 -8.68
CA GLU A 38 15.33 -20.02 -7.38
C GLU A 38 14.37 -21.05 -6.75
N MET A 39 13.72 -21.91 -7.53
CA MET A 39 12.85 -22.98 -7.00
C MET A 39 13.62 -24.11 -6.30
N HIS A 40 14.90 -24.31 -6.64
CA HIS A 40 15.73 -25.40 -6.09
C HIS A 40 16.70 -24.98 -4.99
N ARG A 41 16.77 -23.68 -4.62
CA ARG A 41 17.58 -23.24 -3.48
C ARG A 41 16.81 -23.37 -2.16
N PRO A 42 17.40 -23.96 -1.11
CA PRO A 42 16.77 -24.01 0.20
C PRO A 42 16.39 -22.61 0.68
N GLN A 43 15.13 -22.43 1.07
CA GLN A 43 14.64 -21.16 1.61
C GLN A 43 15.01 -21.05 3.09
N TRP A 44 16.21 -20.57 3.37
CA TRP A 44 16.70 -20.38 4.73
C TRP A 44 15.92 -19.27 5.45
N THR A 45 15.77 -19.45 6.75
CA THR A 45 15.20 -18.48 7.70
C THR A 45 16.15 -18.36 8.89
N LEU A 46 16.04 -17.32 9.72
CA LEU A 46 16.86 -17.23 10.93
C LEU A 46 16.63 -18.38 11.94
N LEU A 47 15.54 -19.15 11.79
CA LEU A 47 15.26 -20.38 12.55
C LEU A 47 15.87 -21.64 11.91
N SER A 48 16.56 -21.53 10.78
CA SER A 48 17.25 -22.66 10.16
C SER A 48 18.44 -23.07 11.02
N ARG A 49 18.62 -24.38 11.13
CA ARG A 49 19.73 -24.99 11.87
C ARG A 49 21.05 -24.81 11.12
N VAL A 50 22.14 -24.69 11.87
CA VAL A 50 23.46 -24.53 11.26
C VAL A 50 23.86 -25.77 10.46
N GLU A 51 23.45 -26.96 10.88
CA GLU A 51 23.72 -28.21 10.15
C GLU A 51 23.05 -28.20 8.78
N ASP A 52 21.81 -27.72 8.68
CA ASP A 52 21.08 -27.66 7.41
C ASP A 52 21.76 -26.68 6.45
N VAL A 53 22.18 -25.52 6.95
CA VAL A 53 22.89 -24.50 6.17
C VAL A 53 24.27 -24.99 5.73
N MET A 54 25.03 -25.63 6.63
CA MET A 54 26.35 -26.16 6.33
C MET A 54 26.29 -27.33 5.38
N LEU A 55 25.29 -28.21 5.48
CA LEU A 55 25.17 -29.41 4.65
C LEU A 55 24.20 -29.22 3.47
N LYS A 56 23.75 -27.98 3.20
CA LYS A 56 22.76 -27.65 2.16
C LYS A 56 21.52 -28.57 2.19
N GLY A 57 21.05 -28.93 3.39
CA GLY A 57 19.89 -29.80 3.60
C GLY A 57 20.19 -31.31 3.60
N SER A 58 21.45 -31.74 3.52
CA SER A 58 21.83 -33.16 3.66
C SER A 58 22.26 -33.49 5.09
N THR A 59 21.30 -33.64 6.00
CA THR A 59 21.55 -33.91 7.43
C THR A 59 22.10 -35.32 7.71
N SER A 60 22.32 -36.16 6.68
CA SER A 60 22.72 -37.57 6.85
C SER A 60 24.18 -37.78 7.26
N ARG A 61 25.05 -36.77 7.07
CA ARG A 61 26.51 -36.94 7.19
C ARG A 61 27.04 -36.94 8.63
N THR A 62 26.39 -36.25 9.57
CA THR A 62 26.85 -36.20 10.98
C THR A 62 26.71 -37.55 11.70
N LYS A 63 25.71 -38.34 11.32
CA LYS A 63 25.45 -39.68 11.89
C LYS A 63 26.16 -40.81 11.14
N MET A 64 26.83 -40.51 10.03
CA MET A 64 27.59 -41.49 9.25
C MET A 64 28.78 -42.02 10.07
N LYS A 65 29.09 -43.32 9.97
CA LYS A 65 30.31 -43.89 10.56
C LYS A 65 31.56 -43.47 9.78
N LEU A 66 32.72 -43.44 10.44
CA LEU A 66 34.00 -43.07 9.84
C LEU A 66 34.34 -43.96 8.64
N ASN A 67 34.18 -45.29 8.75
CA ASN A 67 34.45 -46.19 7.61
C ASN A 67 33.50 -45.97 6.42
N ASP A 68 32.24 -45.60 6.68
CA ASP A 68 31.31 -45.25 5.60
C ASP A 68 31.73 -43.92 4.93
N PHE A 69 32.19 -42.96 5.72
CA PHE A 69 32.72 -41.69 5.21
C PHE A 69 33.97 -41.90 4.34
N LEU A 70 34.93 -42.72 4.79
CA LEU A 70 36.14 -43.06 4.05
C LEU A 70 35.83 -43.77 2.73
N ARG A 71 34.90 -44.73 2.75
CA ARG A 71 34.45 -45.43 1.55
C ARG A 71 33.87 -44.46 0.51
N ASN A 72 33.12 -43.45 0.97
CA ASN A 72 32.43 -42.49 0.11
C ASN A 72 33.35 -41.40 -0.46
N HIS A 73 34.43 -41.02 0.24
CA HIS A 73 35.24 -39.84 -0.14
C HIS A 73 36.73 -40.13 -0.42
N VAL A 74 37.28 -41.22 0.11
CA VAL A 74 38.70 -41.61 -0.05
C VAL A 74 38.83 -42.86 -0.93
N GLY A 75 37.89 -43.81 -0.79
CA GLY A 75 37.80 -45.03 -1.58
C GLY A 75 37.83 -46.30 -0.74
N GLY A 76 37.32 -47.41 -1.29
CA GLY A 76 37.04 -48.65 -0.53
C GLY A 76 38.24 -49.42 0.06
N ARG A 77 39.47 -48.92 -0.09
CA ARG A 77 40.69 -49.47 0.53
C ARG A 77 41.10 -48.77 1.84
N ALA A 78 40.56 -47.59 2.13
CA ALA A 78 40.79 -46.90 3.39
C ALA A 78 39.73 -47.32 4.42
N ALA A 79 40.17 -47.91 5.53
CA ALA A 79 39.31 -48.29 6.64
C ALA A 79 40.13 -48.26 7.95
N VAL A 80 39.46 -47.94 9.04
CA VAL A 80 39.95 -48.10 10.41
C VAL A 80 39.36 -49.36 11.03
N ASP A 81 39.99 -49.84 12.11
CA ASP A 81 39.51 -50.98 12.89
C ASP A 81 38.11 -50.69 13.50
N GLU A 82 37.34 -51.74 13.79
CA GLU A 82 35.95 -51.58 14.25
C GLU A 82 35.84 -50.77 15.55
N ASP A 83 36.85 -50.86 16.44
CA ASP A 83 36.92 -50.09 17.69
C ASP A 83 37.11 -48.57 17.45
N HIS A 84 37.68 -48.19 16.31
CA HIS A 84 37.89 -46.79 15.91
C HIS A 84 36.81 -46.30 14.92
N ASN A 85 35.87 -47.16 14.52
CA ASN A 85 34.82 -46.87 13.54
C ASN A 85 33.64 -46.11 14.18
N VAL A 86 33.93 -44.94 14.72
CA VAL A 86 32.98 -44.05 15.39
C VAL A 86 32.14 -43.23 14.41
N THR A 87 31.14 -42.51 14.89
CA THR A 87 30.39 -41.56 14.06
C THR A 87 31.25 -40.34 13.72
N MET A 88 30.97 -39.70 12.59
CA MET A 88 31.68 -38.48 12.19
C MET A 88 31.56 -37.35 13.23
N GLN A 89 30.45 -37.29 13.97
CA GLN A 89 30.28 -36.34 15.08
C GLN A 89 31.28 -36.57 16.23
N VAL A 90 31.67 -37.81 16.49
CA VAL A 90 32.67 -38.15 17.51
C VAL A 90 34.08 -37.95 16.94
N PHE A 91 34.32 -38.41 15.72
CA PHE A 91 35.62 -38.31 15.04
C PHE A 91 36.12 -36.86 14.92
N VAL A 92 35.25 -35.90 14.57
CA VAL A 92 35.62 -34.49 14.35
C VAL A 92 36.13 -33.78 15.62
N GLN A 93 35.86 -34.34 16.81
CA GLN A 93 36.31 -33.74 18.08
C GLN A 93 37.81 -33.86 18.22
N ASP A 94 38.34 -35.07 18.02
CA ASP A 94 39.76 -35.41 18.17
C ASP A 94 40.16 -36.49 17.13
N PRO A 95 40.41 -36.10 15.86
CA PRO A 95 40.67 -37.04 14.77
C PRO A 95 41.89 -37.94 14.95
N ASP A 96 42.93 -37.42 15.64
CA ASP A 96 44.19 -38.13 15.91
C ASP A 96 43.98 -39.39 16.78
N ASP A 97 42.92 -39.43 17.60
CA ASP A 97 42.60 -40.58 18.46
C ASP A 97 42.09 -41.80 17.66
N TYR A 98 41.59 -41.58 16.45
CA TYR A 98 40.93 -42.61 15.64
C TYR A 98 41.71 -43.00 14.38
N VAL A 99 42.57 -42.13 13.87
CA VAL A 99 43.37 -42.38 12.66
C VAL A 99 44.84 -42.11 12.95
N GLN A 100 45.60 -43.17 13.18
CA GLN A 100 47.05 -43.06 13.42
C GLN A 100 47.87 -42.81 12.15
N ASP A 101 47.35 -43.19 10.98
CA ASP A 101 48.02 -42.91 9.69
C ASP A 101 47.89 -41.41 9.36
N GLN A 102 48.97 -40.68 9.62
CA GLN A 102 49.05 -39.24 9.41
C GLN A 102 48.81 -38.82 7.94
N ARG A 103 49.14 -39.67 6.96
CA ARG A 103 48.85 -39.38 5.54
C ARG A 103 47.37 -39.49 5.24
N LEU A 104 46.72 -40.51 5.79
CA LEU A 104 45.28 -40.69 5.66
C LEU A 104 44.54 -39.55 6.39
N LEU A 105 44.99 -39.19 7.58
CA LEU A 105 44.42 -38.09 8.35
C LEU A 105 44.53 -36.76 7.61
N GLU A 106 45.69 -36.43 7.05
CA GLU A 106 45.88 -35.22 6.23
C GLU A 106 44.93 -35.20 5.02
N VAL A 107 44.71 -36.34 4.37
CA VAL A 107 43.73 -36.47 3.29
C VAL A 107 42.32 -36.18 3.80
N ILE A 108 41.91 -36.75 4.93
CA ILE A 108 40.59 -36.56 5.53
C ILE A 108 40.34 -35.08 5.86
N LEU A 109 41.28 -34.43 6.56
CA LEU A 109 41.15 -33.03 6.99
C LEU A 109 41.04 -32.05 5.79
N ASN A 110 41.61 -32.43 4.65
CA ASN A 110 41.53 -31.64 3.43
C ASN A 110 40.24 -31.85 2.62
N LEU A 111 39.41 -32.85 2.96
CA LEU A 111 38.13 -33.07 2.29
C LEU A 111 37.14 -31.95 2.60
N ALA A 112 36.50 -31.41 1.56
CA ALA A 112 35.41 -30.44 1.71
C ALA A 112 34.28 -30.96 2.62
N ALA A 113 33.98 -32.27 2.53
CA ALA A 113 32.96 -32.92 3.34
C ALA A 113 33.31 -32.98 4.83
N TYR A 114 34.60 -33.10 5.17
CA TYR A 114 35.08 -33.03 6.55
C TYR A 114 35.05 -31.60 7.07
N ARG A 115 35.54 -30.63 6.29
CA ARG A 115 35.51 -29.20 6.66
C ARG A 115 34.10 -28.68 6.96
N GLU A 116 33.07 -29.22 6.29
CA GLU A 116 31.67 -28.92 6.61
C GLU A 116 31.23 -29.46 7.98
N LEU A 117 31.71 -30.64 8.38
CA LEU A 117 31.41 -31.25 9.68
C LEU A 117 32.19 -30.56 10.81
N GLU A 118 33.46 -30.27 10.58
CA GLU A 118 34.31 -29.47 11.48
C GLU A 118 33.69 -28.10 11.74
N ALA A 119 33.26 -27.41 10.68
CA ALA A 119 32.55 -26.13 10.80
C ALA A 119 31.27 -26.21 11.66
N ILE A 120 30.52 -27.32 11.58
CA ILE A 120 29.33 -27.54 12.42
C ILE A 120 29.74 -27.73 13.88
N TYR A 121 30.76 -28.56 14.11
CA TYR A 121 31.28 -28.82 15.45
C TYR A 121 31.75 -27.53 16.12
N GLU A 122 32.57 -26.73 15.43
CA GLU A 122 33.04 -25.44 15.93
C GLU A 122 31.88 -24.50 16.32
N LEU A 123 30.85 -24.41 15.48
CA LEU A 123 29.67 -23.60 15.76
C LEU A 123 28.92 -24.10 17.00
N HIS A 124 28.81 -25.42 17.18
CA HIS A 124 28.21 -26.01 18.37
C HIS A 124 29.05 -25.78 19.63
N CYS A 125 30.38 -25.79 19.53
CA CYS A 125 31.29 -25.47 20.65
C CYS A 125 31.08 -24.03 21.17
N VAL A 126 30.76 -23.10 20.27
CA VAL A 126 30.37 -21.72 20.64
C VAL A 126 28.86 -21.56 20.89
N CYS A 127 28.14 -22.67 21.04
CA CYS A 127 26.70 -22.74 21.32
C CYS A 127 25.79 -22.14 20.21
N VAL A 128 26.29 -22.02 18.98
CA VAL A 128 25.55 -21.54 17.81
C VAL A 128 24.95 -22.72 17.06
N ASN A 129 23.66 -22.96 17.27
CA ASN A 129 22.87 -24.05 16.67
C ASN A 129 21.94 -23.55 15.56
N PHE A 130 21.58 -22.25 15.57
CA PHE A 130 20.66 -21.63 14.62
C PHE A 130 21.24 -20.36 14.00
N LEU A 131 20.76 -20.00 12.80
CA LEU A 131 21.19 -18.79 12.09
C LEU A 131 20.97 -17.49 12.88
N TRP A 132 19.90 -17.38 13.67
CA TRP A 132 19.67 -16.20 14.52
C TRP A 132 20.78 -16.03 15.57
N GLN A 133 21.26 -17.13 16.15
CA GLN A 133 22.34 -17.10 17.14
C GLN A 133 23.64 -16.64 16.48
N TRP A 134 23.93 -17.13 15.27
CA TRP A 134 25.06 -16.64 14.51
C TRP A 134 24.93 -15.13 14.22
N ASN A 135 23.72 -14.63 13.92
CA ASN A 135 23.55 -13.22 13.58
C ASN A 135 23.99 -12.29 14.73
N ILE A 136 23.58 -12.62 15.96
CA ILE A 136 23.88 -11.83 17.17
C ILE A 136 25.21 -12.19 17.84
N TYR A 137 25.89 -13.26 17.39
CA TYR A 137 27.16 -13.68 17.98
C TYR A 137 28.26 -12.64 17.70
N GLU A 138 28.91 -12.12 18.75
CA GLU A 138 29.89 -11.03 18.60
C GLU A 138 31.28 -11.54 18.19
N ARG A 139 31.72 -12.67 18.74
CA ARG A 139 33.08 -13.22 18.58
C ARG A 139 33.25 -14.06 17.31
N LYS A 140 32.73 -13.56 16.19
CA LYS A 140 32.76 -14.25 14.87
C LYS A 140 34.17 -14.46 14.33
N ASP A 141 35.17 -13.82 14.90
CA ASP A 141 36.60 -13.97 14.61
C ASP A 141 37.20 -15.27 15.17
N THR A 142 36.58 -15.91 16.16
CA THR A 142 37.07 -17.16 16.74
C THR A 142 36.71 -18.40 15.94
N VAL A 143 35.82 -18.28 14.96
CA VAL A 143 35.30 -19.38 14.15
C VAL A 143 36.05 -19.44 12.83
N THR A 144 36.27 -20.65 12.30
CA THR A 144 37.03 -20.85 11.06
C THR A 144 36.50 -19.97 9.91
N PRO A 145 37.39 -19.37 9.09
CA PRO A 145 36.99 -18.46 8.01
C PRO A 145 35.95 -19.06 7.06
N PHE A 146 36.03 -20.37 6.79
CA PHE A 146 35.05 -21.11 5.99
C PHE A 146 33.64 -21.05 6.58
N ALA A 147 33.50 -21.42 7.86
CA ALA A 147 32.22 -21.41 8.56
C ALA A 147 31.64 -19.99 8.65
N LYS A 148 32.49 -19.02 9.02
CA LYS A 148 32.14 -17.60 9.08
C LYS A 148 31.62 -17.06 7.75
N ALA A 149 32.34 -17.31 6.66
CA ALA A 149 31.97 -16.82 5.33
C ALA A 149 30.62 -17.39 4.88
N LYS A 150 30.41 -18.71 5.07
CA LYS A 150 29.17 -19.40 4.67
C LYS A 150 27.96 -18.91 5.48
N MET A 151 28.12 -18.75 6.79
CA MET A 151 27.05 -18.25 7.66
C MET A 151 26.71 -16.78 7.39
N ASN A 152 27.71 -15.92 7.20
CA ASN A 152 27.50 -14.51 6.85
C ASN A 152 26.83 -14.32 5.49
N ALA A 153 27.21 -15.12 4.48
CA ALA A 153 26.56 -15.11 3.19
C ALA A 153 25.08 -15.52 3.31
N THR A 154 24.79 -16.53 4.11
CA THR A 154 23.43 -17.04 4.32
C THR A 154 22.56 -16.02 5.06
N VAL A 155 23.03 -15.46 6.17
CA VAL A 155 22.32 -14.40 6.89
C VAL A 155 22.06 -13.19 5.98
N SER A 156 23.07 -12.75 5.24
CA SER A 156 22.92 -11.65 4.27
C SER A 156 21.82 -11.94 3.24
N GLN A 157 21.73 -13.16 2.72
CA GLN A 157 20.68 -13.56 1.79
C GLN A 157 19.28 -13.51 2.43
N VAL A 158 19.14 -14.06 3.65
CA VAL A 158 17.86 -14.06 4.39
C VAL A 158 17.38 -12.64 4.65
N LEU A 159 18.26 -11.76 5.13
CA LEU A 159 17.93 -10.36 5.44
C LEU A 159 17.59 -9.56 4.16
N THR A 160 18.36 -9.75 3.08
CA THR A 160 18.15 -9.05 1.81
C THR A 160 16.82 -9.44 1.15
N ARG A 161 16.46 -10.73 1.21
CA ARG A 161 15.16 -11.20 0.71
C ARG A 161 14.04 -10.55 1.51
N LYS A 162 14.10 -10.56 2.85
CA LYS A 162 13.07 -9.94 3.69
C LYS A 162 12.89 -8.43 3.44
N ARG A 163 13.98 -7.68 3.22
CA ARG A 163 13.91 -6.24 2.85
C ARG A 163 13.20 -5.99 1.53
N ARG A 164 13.53 -6.75 0.46
CA ARG A 164 12.86 -6.63 -0.84
C ARG A 164 11.34 -6.88 -0.75
N TRP A 165 10.93 -7.84 0.07
CA TRP A 165 9.50 -8.13 0.32
C TRP A 165 8.75 -7.00 1.05
N ALA A 166 9.44 -6.18 1.83
CA ALA A 166 8.87 -5.00 2.48
C ALA A 166 8.79 -3.81 1.52
N GLU A 167 9.85 -3.58 0.73
CA GLU A 167 9.92 -2.52 -0.29
C GLU A 167 8.89 -2.75 -1.42
N GLU A 168 8.66 -3.98 -1.86
CA GLU A 168 7.64 -4.26 -2.87
C GLU A 168 6.20 -4.02 -2.37
N ARG A 169 5.95 -3.98 -1.06
CA ARG A 169 4.62 -3.66 -0.51
C ARG A 169 4.34 -2.16 -0.46
N THR A 170 5.37 -1.33 -0.29
CA THR A 170 5.22 0.14 -0.29
C THR A 170 4.91 0.64 -1.70
N VAL A 171 5.56 0.08 -2.73
CA VAL A 171 5.36 0.48 -4.14
C VAL A 171 3.95 0.17 -4.65
N ARG A 172 3.35 -0.98 -4.31
CA ARG A 172 2.03 -1.38 -4.84
C ARG A 172 0.86 -0.53 -4.34
N ARG A 173 1.02 0.23 -3.24
CA ARG A 173 -0.07 1.00 -2.61
C ARG A 173 0.11 2.53 -2.69
N GLN A 174 1.11 3.01 -3.43
CA GLN A 174 1.38 4.44 -3.64
C GLN A 174 0.47 5.12 -4.68
N LYS A 175 -0.42 4.37 -5.36
CA LYS A 175 -1.18 4.87 -6.51
C LYS A 175 -2.69 4.97 -6.27
N LEU A 176 -3.10 5.47 -5.10
CA LEU A 176 -4.50 5.85 -4.87
C LEU A 176 -4.63 7.36 -5.00
N GLU A 177 -5.22 7.83 -6.09
CA GLU A 177 -5.73 9.20 -6.20
C GLU A 177 -6.89 9.36 -5.21
N LEU A 178 -6.88 10.43 -4.41
CA LEU A 178 -7.98 10.69 -3.48
C LEU A 178 -9.22 11.07 -4.28
N THR A 179 -10.32 10.43 -3.95
CA THR A 179 -11.67 10.80 -4.38
C THR A 179 -12.54 11.13 -3.16
N VAL A 180 -13.67 11.80 -3.41
CA VAL A 180 -14.68 12.12 -2.40
C VAL A 180 -15.20 10.86 -1.68
N ALA A 181 -15.23 9.72 -2.38
CA ALA A 181 -15.69 8.43 -1.87
C ALA A 181 -14.59 7.60 -1.19
N THR A 182 -13.35 8.11 -1.10
CA THR A 182 -12.25 7.39 -0.45
C THR A 182 -12.61 7.14 1.02
N THR A 183 -12.48 5.89 1.46
CA THR A 183 -12.82 5.51 2.82
C THR A 183 -11.84 6.13 3.81
N ILE A 184 -12.29 6.42 5.03
CA ILE A 184 -11.41 6.95 6.09
C ILE A 184 -10.24 5.99 6.38
N LYS A 185 -10.45 4.68 6.26
CA LYS A 185 -9.42 3.66 6.43
C LYS A 185 -8.35 3.75 5.34
N ASP A 186 -8.77 3.89 4.08
CA ASP A 186 -7.83 4.03 2.96
C ASP A 186 -7.03 5.33 3.04
N VAL A 187 -7.62 6.41 3.59
CA VAL A 187 -6.93 7.67 3.83
C VAL A 187 -5.86 7.52 4.92
N LEU A 188 -6.21 6.95 6.07
CA LEU A 188 -5.30 6.83 7.22
C LEU A 188 -4.12 5.89 6.95
N PHE A 189 -4.35 4.82 6.20
CA PHE A 189 -3.32 3.83 5.84
C PHE A 189 -2.82 3.99 4.39
N ARG A 190 -3.05 5.16 3.76
CA ARG A 190 -2.66 5.42 2.38
C ARG A 190 -1.14 5.30 2.19
N GLY A 191 -0.72 4.46 1.24
CA GLY A 191 0.69 4.30 0.88
C GLY A 191 1.60 3.72 1.97
N ARG A 192 1.04 3.22 3.08
CA ARG A 192 1.78 2.67 4.22
C ARG A 192 1.59 1.16 4.32
N VAL A 193 2.66 0.45 4.69
CA VAL A 193 2.54 -0.92 5.20
C VAL A 193 2.02 -0.80 6.62
N ARG A 194 0.88 -1.45 6.92
CA ARG A 194 0.37 -1.53 8.28
C ARG A 194 1.38 -2.29 9.12
N VAL A 195 2.00 -1.56 10.03
CA VAL A 195 3.08 -2.06 10.87
C VAL A 195 2.55 -3.06 11.90
N MET A 196 1.36 -2.81 12.43
CA MET A 196 0.66 -3.69 13.36
C MET A 196 0.38 -5.09 12.78
N ASP A 197 0.26 -5.21 11.46
CA ASP A 197 0.05 -6.46 10.72
C ASP A 197 1.36 -7.24 10.48
N ILE A 198 2.53 -6.69 10.82
CA ILE A 198 3.80 -7.38 10.65
C ILE A 198 3.87 -8.54 11.65
N GLN A 199 4.37 -9.69 11.21
CA GLN A 199 4.62 -10.82 12.11
C GLN A 199 5.81 -10.53 13.03
N LEU A 200 5.75 -10.97 14.29
CA LEU A 200 6.80 -10.78 15.28
C LEU A 200 8.17 -11.20 14.75
N ASN A 201 8.31 -12.40 14.21
CA ASN A 201 9.61 -12.86 13.70
C ASN A 201 10.12 -12.01 12.55
N ASP A 202 9.23 -11.50 11.69
CA ASP A 202 9.62 -10.61 10.60
C ASP A 202 10.14 -9.27 11.13
N PHE A 203 9.47 -8.70 12.14
CA PHE A 203 9.95 -7.51 12.85
C PHE A 203 11.31 -7.76 13.51
N LEU A 204 11.47 -8.85 14.27
CA LEU A 204 12.72 -9.15 14.96
C LEU A 204 13.88 -9.33 13.98
N VAL A 205 13.63 -9.98 12.83
CA VAL A 205 14.61 -10.16 11.75
C VAL A 205 14.98 -8.83 11.11
N MET A 206 13.99 -8.00 10.76
CA MET A 206 14.21 -6.78 9.97
C MET A 206 14.77 -5.63 10.80
N GLU A 207 14.27 -5.46 12.02
CA GLU A 207 14.56 -4.30 12.85
C GLU A 207 15.53 -4.61 13.97
N LEU A 208 15.51 -5.82 14.55
CA LEU A 208 16.32 -6.17 15.71
C LEU A 208 17.45 -7.15 15.40
N ASP A 209 17.85 -7.26 14.13
CA ASP A 209 18.94 -8.14 13.70
C ASP A 209 18.73 -9.60 14.19
N GLY A 210 17.49 -10.06 14.22
CA GLY A 210 17.12 -11.39 14.71
C GLY A 210 17.19 -11.60 16.22
N MET A 211 17.51 -10.56 17.01
CA MET A 211 17.43 -10.61 18.46
C MET A 211 15.98 -10.96 18.86
N GLY A 212 15.83 -11.96 19.73
CA GLY A 212 14.50 -12.41 20.16
C GLY A 212 13.88 -13.54 19.32
N VAL A 213 14.47 -13.88 18.16
CA VAL A 213 13.97 -14.97 17.33
C VAL A 213 14.28 -16.29 18.02
N MET A 214 13.26 -17.06 18.39
CA MET A 214 13.43 -18.38 19.00
C MET A 214 12.45 -19.39 18.42
N PRO A 215 12.84 -20.67 18.26
CA PRO A 215 11.94 -21.72 17.79
C PRO A 215 10.68 -21.91 18.64
N ALA A 216 10.75 -21.60 19.93
CA ALA A 216 9.65 -21.76 20.88
C ALA A 216 8.66 -20.59 20.89
N ASN A 217 8.99 -19.46 20.24
CA ASN A 217 8.16 -18.26 20.26
C ASN A 217 7.01 -18.41 19.24
N GLN A 218 5.81 -17.99 19.63
CA GLN A 218 4.68 -17.93 18.71
C GLN A 218 4.84 -16.70 17.79
N ASN A 219 4.69 -16.92 16.49
CA ASN A 219 4.84 -15.87 15.49
C ASN A 219 3.52 -15.10 15.28
N VAL A 220 3.17 -14.27 16.27
CA VAL A 220 1.94 -13.46 16.29
C VAL A 220 2.09 -12.13 15.54
N LEU A 221 0.98 -11.44 15.31
CA LEU A 221 1.01 -10.06 14.80
C LEU A 221 1.64 -9.12 15.82
N LEU A 222 2.26 -8.05 15.34
CA LEU A 222 2.94 -7.09 16.18
C LEU A 222 1.97 -6.37 17.12
N GLU A 223 0.73 -6.14 16.69
CA GLU A 223 -0.34 -5.65 17.55
C GLU A 223 -0.54 -6.50 18.82
N GLU A 224 -0.67 -7.82 18.65
CA GLU A 224 -0.87 -8.75 19.75
C GLU A 224 0.35 -8.80 20.67
N PHE A 225 1.54 -8.75 20.07
CA PHE A 225 2.79 -8.72 20.82
C PHE A 225 2.93 -7.44 21.66
N ILE A 226 2.60 -6.26 21.11
CA ILE A 226 2.70 -4.99 21.83
C ILE A 226 1.68 -4.90 22.99
N LYS A 227 0.51 -5.55 22.85
CA LYS A 227 -0.47 -5.67 23.93
C LYS A 227 0.05 -6.48 25.12
N ASP A 228 0.68 -7.63 24.85
CA ASP A 228 1.18 -8.52 25.91
C ASP A 228 2.47 -9.24 25.50
N SER A 229 3.58 -8.49 25.50
CA SER A 229 4.87 -8.99 25.01
C SER A 229 5.44 -10.13 25.87
N ALA A 230 5.11 -10.15 27.16
CA ALA A 230 5.64 -11.11 28.13
C ALA A 230 5.08 -12.52 27.92
N ARG A 231 3.88 -12.61 27.33
CA ARG A 231 3.26 -13.88 26.94
C ARG A 231 4.01 -14.60 25.82
N TYR A 232 4.59 -13.83 24.88
CA TYR A 232 5.19 -14.38 23.67
C TYR A 232 6.71 -14.55 23.74
N ILE A 233 7.40 -13.70 24.52
CA ILE A 233 8.83 -13.84 24.81
C ILE A 233 9.01 -14.09 26.31
N ARG A 234 9.26 -15.35 26.67
CA ARG A 234 9.38 -15.79 28.07
C ARG A 234 10.69 -15.35 28.75
N GLY A 235 11.73 -15.06 27.96
CA GLY A 235 13.02 -14.62 28.50
C GLY A 235 12.94 -13.19 29.03
N ALA A 236 12.83 -13.01 30.35
CA ALA A 236 12.66 -11.68 30.95
C ALA A 236 13.81 -10.70 30.65
N LEU A 237 15.06 -11.19 30.66
CA LEU A 237 16.24 -10.37 30.32
C LEU A 237 16.23 -10.01 28.83
N LEU A 238 16.00 -10.98 27.95
CA LEU A 238 15.93 -10.77 26.51
C LEU A 238 14.82 -9.77 26.14
N LEU A 239 13.63 -9.91 26.74
CA LEU A 239 12.54 -8.98 26.51
C LEU A 239 12.87 -7.58 27.01
N ARG A 240 13.59 -7.46 28.13
CA ARG A 240 14.08 -6.17 28.64
C ARG A 240 15.04 -5.51 27.64
N ASP A 241 15.98 -6.27 27.08
CA ASP A 241 16.95 -5.76 26.11
C ASP A 241 16.27 -5.34 24.79
N ILE A 242 15.32 -6.15 24.31
CA ILE A 242 14.46 -5.81 23.16
C ILE A 242 13.73 -4.49 23.41
N LYS A 243 13.09 -4.34 24.58
CA LYS A 243 12.35 -3.12 24.94
C LYS A 243 13.24 -1.90 25.15
N ALA A 244 14.50 -2.11 25.52
CA ALA A 244 15.47 -1.04 25.67
C ALA A 244 15.90 -0.45 24.31
N SER A 245 15.83 -1.23 23.23
CA SER A 245 16.20 -0.82 21.87
C SER A 245 15.36 0.34 21.35
N ASP A 246 16.02 1.36 20.79
CA ASP A 246 15.34 2.50 20.17
C ASP A 246 14.53 2.10 18.93
N ARG A 247 14.96 1.05 18.22
CA ARG A 247 14.21 0.51 17.08
C ARG A 247 12.88 -0.07 17.53
N TYR A 248 12.88 -0.82 18.64
CA TYR A 248 11.65 -1.31 19.25
C TYR A 248 10.76 -0.16 19.73
N LYS A 249 11.27 0.85 20.42
CA LYS A 249 10.45 1.97 20.90
C LYS A 249 9.77 2.75 19.78
N LYS A 250 10.50 3.01 18.68
CA LYS A 250 9.94 3.65 17.48
C LYS A 250 8.80 2.80 16.90
N MET A 251 9.02 1.49 16.84
CA MET A 251 8.05 0.54 16.32
C MET A 251 6.81 0.43 17.21
N GLU A 252 7.00 0.28 18.51
CA GLU A 252 5.92 0.23 19.50
C GLU A 252 5.05 1.48 19.41
N ARG A 253 5.66 2.66 19.27
CA ARG A 253 4.90 3.91 19.06
C ARG A 253 4.06 3.83 17.79
N ALA A 254 4.65 3.44 16.66
CA ALA A 254 3.93 3.34 15.39
C ALA A 254 2.76 2.35 15.47
N VAL A 255 2.94 1.18 16.08
CA VAL A 255 1.87 0.19 16.28
C VAL A 255 0.75 0.76 17.15
N ARG A 256 1.09 1.46 18.24
CA ARG A 256 0.07 2.09 19.11
C ARG A 256 -0.71 3.17 18.38
N GLU A 257 -0.03 4.02 17.61
CA GLU A 257 -0.68 5.02 16.76
C GLU A 257 -1.62 4.38 15.73
N GLU A 258 -1.23 3.26 15.10
CA GLU A 258 -2.09 2.52 14.17
C GLU A 258 -3.31 1.89 14.88
N MET A 259 -3.14 1.36 16.09
CA MET A 259 -4.25 0.85 16.90
C MET A 259 -5.24 1.94 17.27
N ASP A 260 -4.75 3.11 17.69
CA ASP A 260 -5.59 4.27 18.02
C ASP A 260 -6.37 4.76 16.79
N MET A 261 -5.73 4.77 15.61
CA MET A 261 -6.41 5.06 14.34
C MET A 261 -7.50 4.03 13.99
N GLU A 262 -7.27 2.74 14.20
CA GLU A 262 -8.26 1.70 13.91
C GLU A 262 -9.48 1.77 14.87
N GLU A 263 -9.24 2.14 16.13
CA GLU A 263 -10.30 2.44 17.09
C GLU A 263 -11.09 3.71 16.71
N ASP A 264 -10.41 4.78 16.27
CA ASP A 264 -11.07 5.98 15.77
C ASP A 264 -11.92 5.68 14.53
N ILE A 265 -11.42 4.86 13.59
CA ILE A 265 -12.17 4.41 12.42
C ILE A 265 -13.46 3.71 12.86
N ARG A 266 -13.38 2.78 13.82
CA ARG A 266 -14.55 2.05 14.33
C ARG A 266 -15.60 3.00 14.90
N ARG A 267 -15.18 3.98 15.71
CA ARG A 267 -16.07 5.00 16.29
C ARG A 267 -16.70 5.90 15.22
N LEU A 268 -15.92 6.29 14.21
CA LEU A 268 -16.42 7.10 13.09
C LEU A 268 -17.48 6.34 12.27
N TYR A 269 -17.27 5.04 12.02
CA TYR A 269 -18.28 4.20 11.37
C TYR A 269 -19.57 4.09 12.19
N GLU A 270 -19.47 3.94 13.51
CA GLU A 270 -20.65 3.95 14.40
C GLU A 270 -21.44 5.27 14.33
N LYS A 271 -20.77 6.38 14.00
CA LYS A 271 -21.38 7.70 13.76
C LYS A 271 -21.75 7.96 12.30
N GLY A 272 -21.61 6.96 11.42
CA GLY A 272 -21.94 7.06 9.99
C GLY A 272 -20.91 7.81 9.13
N VAL A 273 -19.75 8.14 9.69
CA VAL A 273 -18.64 8.81 8.98
C VAL A 273 -17.72 7.73 8.39
N ASP A 274 -17.95 7.37 7.13
CA ASP A 274 -17.23 6.27 6.47
C ASP A 274 -16.23 6.70 5.38
N ASN A 275 -16.32 7.95 4.92
CA ASN A 275 -15.50 8.50 3.85
C ASN A 275 -15.10 9.96 4.14
N LEU A 276 -14.19 10.46 3.32
CA LEU A 276 -13.58 11.78 3.50
C LEU A 276 -14.58 12.95 3.40
N LEU A 277 -15.63 12.82 2.56
CA LEU A 277 -16.70 13.82 2.50
C LEU A 277 -17.50 13.85 3.79
N LYS A 278 -17.93 12.69 4.29
CA LYS A 278 -18.67 12.59 5.55
C LYS A 278 -17.84 13.08 6.73
N TRP A 279 -16.52 12.89 6.70
CA TRP A 279 -15.61 13.49 7.67
C TRP A 279 -15.69 15.02 7.65
N SER A 280 -15.63 15.64 6.47
CA SER A 280 -15.69 17.11 6.36
C SER A 280 -17.01 17.69 6.92
N LEU A 281 -18.12 16.98 6.73
CA LEU A 281 -19.47 17.35 7.17
C LEU A 281 -19.79 16.91 8.61
N ALA A 282 -18.91 16.15 9.26
CA ALA A 282 -19.15 15.65 10.61
C ALA A 282 -19.24 16.81 11.61
N ALA A 283 -20.13 16.67 12.59
CA ALA A 283 -20.28 17.63 13.68
C ALA A 283 -18.97 17.74 14.48
N GLU A 284 -18.69 18.92 15.03
CA GLU A 284 -17.46 19.16 15.80
C GLU A 284 -17.36 18.28 17.05
N GLU A 285 -18.48 17.90 17.65
CA GLU A 285 -18.52 16.92 18.75
C GLU A 285 -18.00 15.54 18.31
N VAL A 286 -18.29 15.11 17.08
CA VAL A 286 -17.78 13.85 16.53
C VAL A 286 -16.28 13.96 16.28
N LYS A 287 -15.82 15.08 15.69
CA LYS A 287 -14.39 15.33 15.41
C LYS A 287 -13.55 15.52 16.68
N ALA A 288 -14.13 16.03 17.77
CA ALA A 288 -13.45 16.24 19.04
C ALA A 288 -13.13 14.92 19.79
N ASN A 289 -13.87 13.85 19.49
CA ASN A 289 -13.69 12.54 20.12
C ASN A 289 -12.66 11.64 19.40
N VAL A 290 -12.04 12.14 18.33
CA VAL A 290 -11.03 11.46 17.51
C VAL A 290 -9.63 11.87 17.94
N HIS A 291 -8.65 10.96 17.91
CA HIS A 291 -7.28 11.30 18.27
C HIS A 291 -6.71 12.37 17.32
N ASN A 292 -5.87 13.25 17.87
CA ASN A 292 -5.31 14.39 17.13
C ASN A 292 -4.57 13.95 15.84
N LEU A 293 -3.82 12.84 15.89
CA LEU A 293 -3.11 12.34 14.71
C LEU A 293 -4.09 11.96 13.59
N THR A 294 -5.12 11.17 13.91
CA THR A 294 -6.18 10.76 12.98
C THR A 294 -6.88 11.98 12.39
N LYS A 295 -7.26 12.95 13.24
CA LYS A 295 -7.88 14.20 12.83
C LYS A 295 -7.00 14.96 11.83
N HIS A 296 -5.73 15.17 12.15
CA HIS A 296 -4.78 15.87 11.29
C HIS A 296 -4.59 15.18 9.94
N LEU A 297 -4.52 13.85 9.91
CA LEU A 297 -4.38 13.10 8.65
C LEU A 297 -5.62 13.21 7.76
N LEU A 298 -6.82 13.09 8.34
CA LEU A 298 -8.07 13.24 7.60
C LEU A 298 -8.24 14.68 7.07
N ASP A 299 -7.94 15.69 7.89
CA ASP A 299 -8.00 17.09 7.48
C ASP A 299 -6.98 17.40 6.36
N ALA A 300 -5.74 16.90 6.49
CA ALA A 300 -4.72 17.06 5.45
C ALA A 300 -5.11 16.39 4.14
N ALA A 301 -5.66 15.17 4.20
CA ALA A 301 -6.14 14.46 3.01
C ALA A 301 -7.32 15.19 2.35
N PHE A 302 -8.22 15.78 3.13
CA PHE A 302 -9.30 16.60 2.58
C PHE A 302 -8.76 17.85 1.89
N ILE A 303 -7.75 18.52 2.45
CA ILE A 303 -7.07 19.65 1.82
C ILE A 303 -6.36 19.22 0.51
N GLU A 304 -5.68 18.07 0.49
CA GLU A 304 -5.07 17.51 -0.71
C GLU A 304 -6.12 17.24 -1.79
N LEU A 305 -7.24 16.60 -1.43
CA LEU A 305 -8.37 16.35 -2.32
C LEU A 305 -8.88 17.65 -2.94
N MET A 306 -9.16 18.66 -2.11
CA MET A 306 -9.66 19.96 -2.58
C MET A 306 -8.65 20.69 -3.46
N SER A 307 -7.36 20.58 -3.13
CA SER A 307 -6.29 21.17 -3.94
C SER A 307 -6.19 20.49 -5.31
N SER A 308 -6.34 19.17 -5.37
CA SER A 308 -6.34 18.43 -6.64
C SER A 308 -7.55 18.79 -7.53
N MET A 309 -8.74 18.97 -6.94
CA MET A 309 -9.94 19.45 -7.65
C MET A 309 -9.82 20.91 -8.10
N THR A 310 -9.06 21.73 -7.37
CA THR A 310 -8.80 23.12 -7.75
C THR A 310 -7.76 23.20 -8.88
N MET A 311 -6.88 22.20 -8.99
CA MET A 311 -5.85 22.10 -10.03
C MET A 311 -6.32 21.38 -11.31
N SER A 312 -7.41 20.61 -11.29
CA SER A 312 -8.16 20.42 -12.54
C SER A 312 -8.59 21.81 -12.97
N ALA A 313 -8.09 22.27 -14.11
CA ALA A 313 -8.37 23.60 -14.66
C ALA A 313 -9.83 23.96 -14.36
N PRO A 314 -10.12 25.18 -13.85
CA PRO A 314 -11.51 25.58 -13.75
C PRO A 314 -12.11 25.21 -15.09
N MET A 315 -13.14 24.36 -15.07
CA MET A 315 -13.97 24.22 -16.25
C MET A 315 -14.53 25.63 -16.38
N ASN A 316 -13.80 26.50 -17.08
CA ASN A 316 -14.18 27.85 -17.36
C ASN A 316 -15.44 27.63 -18.16
N LEU A 317 -16.56 27.65 -17.47
CA LEU A 317 -17.89 27.75 -18.03
C LEU A 317 -18.00 29.18 -18.56
N GLU A 318 -17.07 29.54 -19.45
CA GLU A 318 -16.92 30.83 -20.08
C GLU A 318 -18.18 31.02 -20.92
N GLY A 319 -19.03 31.95 -20.49
CA GLY A 319 -20.37 32.17 -21.03
C GLY A 319 -21.55 31.65 -20.18
N CYS A 320 -21.40 30.65 -19.30
CA CYS A 320 -22.52 30.20 -18.46
C CYS A 320 -22.85 31.19 -17.34
N TYR A 321 -21.83 31.78 -16.69
CA TYR A 321 -22.04 32.80 -15.67
C TYR A 321 -22.51 34.14 -16.27
N GLU A 322 -22.08 34.48 -17.48
CA GLU A 322 -22.60 35.66 -18.19
C GLU A 322 -24.09 35.56 -18.50
N SER A 323 -24.59 34.36 -18.79
CA SER A 323 -26.01 34.13 -19.11
C SER A 323 -26.92 34.38 -17.90
N VAL A 324 -26.41 34.05 -16.70
CA VAL A 324 -27.08 34.31 -15.42
C VAL A 324 -26.91 35.77 -15.01
N TYR A 325 -25.72 36.34 -15.21
CA TYR A 325 -25.41 37.72 -14.83
C TYR A 325 -26.16 38.75 -15.68
N ASN A 326 -26.36 38.48 -16.98
CA ASN A 326 -27.07 39.38 -17.90
C ASN A 326 -28.58 39.08 -18.02
N ALA A 327 -29.12 38.15 -17.23
CA ALA A 327 -30.53 37.82 -17.29
C ALA A 327 -31.41 39.00 -16.87
N ARG A 328 -32.49 39.24 -17.61
CA ARG A 328 -33.42 40.35 -17.36
C ARG A 328 -34.72 39.83 -16.75
N TRP A 329 -35.30 40.64 -15.87
CA TRP A 329 -36.60 40.34 -15.27
C TRP A 329 -37.71 40.79 -16.20
N HIS A 330 -38.69 39.93 -16.39
CA HIS A 330 -39.95 40.26 -17.03
C HIS A 330 -41.11 39.73 -16.18
N HIS A 331 -42.27 40.39 -16.27
CA HIS A 331 -43.49 39.93 -15.62
C HIS A 331 -44.69 40.14 -16.54
N PHE A 332 -45.69 39.27 -16.44
CA PHE A 332 -46.92 39.42 -17.20
C PHE A 332 -47.91 40.27 -16.43
N VAL A 333 -48.50 41.26 -17.11
CA VAL A 333 -49.56 42.12 -16.59
C VAL A 333 -50.81 41.89 -17.42
N GLU A 334 -51.92 41.62 -16.75
CA GLU A 334 -53.22 41.47 -17.40
C GLU A 334 -53.77 42.86 -17.77
N VAL A 335 -53.97 43.12 -19.06
CA VAL A 335 -54.54 44.37 -19.58
C VAL A 335 -55.93 44.06 -20.13
N SER A 336 -56.95 44.74 -19.60
CA SER A 336 -58.34 44.59 -20.03
C SER A 336 -58.71 45.71 -21.00
N ASP A 337 -58.76 45.41 -22.30
CA ASP A 337 -59.09 46.35 -23.38
C ASP A 337 -60.52 46.19 -23.94
N GLY A 338 -61.42 45.61 -23.13
CA GLY A 338 -62.86 45.65 -23.38
C GLY A 338 -63.41 44.63 -24.38
N GLU A 339 -62.56 43.91 -25.13
CA GLU A 339 -63.01 42.83 -26.03
C GLU A 339 -62.28 41.48 -25.82
N GLY A 340 -61.35 41.43 -24.87
CA GLY A 340 -60.70 40.20 -24.39
C GLY A 340 -59.70 40.49 -23.27
N THR A 341 -59.30 39.46 -22.53
CA THR A 341 -58.21 39.57 -21.56
C THR A 341 -56.88 39.33 -22.27
N GLY A 342 -56.09 40.40 -22.48
CA GLY A 342 -54.74 40.32 -23.04
C GLY A 342 -53.67 40.22 -21.95
N LEU A 343 -52.61 39.43 -22.20
CA LEU A 343 -51.41 39.36 -21.35
C LEU A 343 -50.30 40.21 -21.99
N GLU A 344 -49.85 41.26 -21.30
CA GLU A 344 -48.72 42.10 -21.72
C GLU A 344 -47.47 41.75 -20.91
N VAL A 345 -46.33 41.55 -21.58
CA VAL A 345 -45.04 41.34 -20.91
C VAL A 345 -44.39 42.69 -20.64
N LYS A 346 -44.12 42.98 -19.36
CA LYS A 346 -43.37 44.18 -18.95
C LYS A 346 -41.97 43.82 -18.48
N GLU A 347 -40.99 44.61 -18.89
CA GLU A 347 -39.61 44.51 -18.43
C GLU A 347 -39.46 45.11 -17.02
N GLY A 348 -38.65 44.48 -16.19
CA GLY A 348 -38.42 44.82 -14.78
C GLY A 348 -39.15 43.93 -13.79
N LYS A 349 -38.74 44.02 -12.52
CA LYS A 349 -39.41 43.33 -11.40
C LYS A 349 -40.73 44.05 -11.06
N PRO A 350 -41.84 43.31 -10.87
CA PRO A 350 -43.10 43.92 -10.40
C PRO A 350 -42.95 44.40 -8.94
N GLU A 351 -43.83 45.30 -8.51
CA GLU A 351 -43.98 45.60 -7.08
C GLU A 351 -44.33 44.32 -6.31
N GLN A 352 -43.57 44.01 -5.25
CA GLN A 352 -43.60 42.73 -4.56
C GLN A 352 -45.00 42.38 -4.03
N GLN A 353 -45.53 41.21 -4.43
CA GLN A 353 -46.86 40.71 -4.04
C GLN A 353 -46.87 39.98 -2.69
N TRP A 354 -45.75 39.93 -1.98
CA TRP A 354 -45.63 39.22 -0.72
C TRP A 354 -44.58 39.87 0.18
N THR A 355 -44.83 39.83 1.49
CA THR A 355 -43.93 40.35 2.52
C THR A 355 -43.30 39.20 3.31
N TYR A 356 -41.98 39.25 3.48
CA TYR A 356 -41.22 38.25 4.25
C TYR A 356 -41.21 38.62 5.74
N LYS A 357 -41.69 37.71 6.60
CA LYS A 357 -41.55 37.86 8.06
C LYS A 357 -40.39 37.00 8.55
N LYS A 358 -39.34 37.66 9.04
CA LYS A 358 -38.12 37.02 9.57
C LYS A 358 -38.36 36.14 10.81
N VAL A 359 -39.47 36.37 11.52
CA VAL A 359 -39.89 35.55 12.67
C VAL A 359 -40.88 34.50 12.19
N GLY A 360 -40.47 33.22 12.24
CA GLY A 360 -41.30 32.08 11.86
C GLY A 360 -41.19 31.64 10.39
N GLU A 361 -40.27 32.22 9.61
CA GLU A 361 -39.93 31.79 8.23
C GLU A 361 -41.15 31.62 7.29
N THR A 362 -42.14 32.51 7.38
CA THR A 362 -43.38 32.44 6.59
C THR A 362 -43.51 33.65 5.66
N PHE A 363 -43.96 33.39 4.42
CA PHE A 363 -44.37 34.42 3.48
C PHE A 363 -45.88 34.66 3.60
N GLU A 364 -46.27 35.92 3.82
CA GLU A 364 -47.67 36.34 3.68
C GLU A 364 -47.89 36.83 2.26
N ARG A 365 -48.77 36.12 1.54
CA ARG A 365 -49.21 36.47 0.20
C ARG A 365 -50.27 37.56 0.30
N HIS A 366 -50.15 38.65 -0.47
CA HIS A 366 -51.18 39.69 -0.52
C HIS A 366 -52.37 39.21 -1.37
N ASP A 367 -53.07 38.19 -0.88
CA ASP A 367 -54.27 37.64 -1.51
C ASP A 367 -55.47 38.48 -1.08
N GLY A 368 -55.49 39.73 -1.53
CA GLY A 368 -56.59 40.65 -1.35
C GLY A 368 -57.82 40.18 -2.13
N VAL A 369 -58.86 39.82 -1.39
CA VAL A 369 -60.27 39.68 -1.80
C VAL A 369 -60.64 40.62 -2.94
N GLU A 370 -61.13 40.03 -4.04
CA GLU A 370 -62.15 40.55 -4.96
C GLU A 370 -62.33 42.09 -5.02
N GLN A 371 -61.36 42.80 -5.61
CA GLN A 371 -61.61 44.13 -6.18
C GLN A 371 -61.18 44.17 -7.64
N SER A 372 -62.20 44.19 -8.49
CA SER A 372 -62.15 44.29 -9.94
C SER A 372 -61.72 45.71 -10.33
N GLY A 373 -60.58 45.82 -11.02
CA GLY A 373 -60.17 47.08 -11.66
C GLY A 373 -58.66 47.30 -11.82
N ALA A 374 -57.81 46.63 -11.04
CA ALA A 374 -56.35 46.76 -11.15
C ALA A 374 -55.71 45.53 -11.81
N ALA A 375 -54.83 45.78 -12.77
CA ALA A 375 -54.10 44.75 -13.51
C ALA A 375 -53.30 43.84 -12.57
N ARG A 376 -53.55 42.53 -12.61
CA ARG A 376 -52.89 41.54 -11.74
C ARG A 376 -51.60 41.03 -12.39
N PRO A 377 -50.43 41.17 -11.75
CA PRO A 377 -49.22 40.54 -12.25
C PRO A 377 -49.29 39.02 -12.04
N ARG A 378 -49.00 38.23 -13.08
CA ARG A 378 -48.85 36.77 -13.01
C ARG A 378 -47.51 36.38 -13.68
N PRO A 379 -46.99 35.17 -13.38
CA PRO A 379 -45.61 34.80 -13.00
C PRO A 379 -44.42 35.73 -13.37
N MET A 380 -43.41 35.77 -12.49
CA MET A 380 -42.11 36.38 -12.79
C MET A 380 -41.29 35.46 -13.70
N VAL A 381 -40.68 36.03 -14.73
CA VAL A 381 -39.83 35.31 -15.68
C VAL A 381 -38.47 35.97 -15.74
N LEU A 382 -37.44 35.15 -15.62
CA LEU A 382 -36.06 35.52 -15.92
C LEU A 382 -35.75 35.08 -17.35
N THR A 383 -35.45 36.03 -18.22
CA THR A 383 -35.11 35.76 -19.61
C THR A 383 -33.60 35.92 -19.83
N SER A 384 -33.01 35.01 -20.58
CA SER A 384 -31.61 35.06 -20.97
C SER A 384 -31.46 34.80 -22.46
N GLU A 385 -30.91 35.76 -23.21
CA GLU A 385 -30.65 35.62 -24.65
C GLU A 385 -29.72 34.44 -24.96
N LYS A 386 -28.85 34.08 -24.02
CA LYS A 386 -27.91 32.95 -24.14
C LYS A 386 -28.47 31.61 -23.63
N GLY A 387 -29.69 31.61 -23.06
CA GLY A 387 -30.36 30.42 -22.53
C GLY A 387 -29.89 30.01 -21.12
N TRP A 388 -30.66 29.16 -20.44
CA TRP A 388 -30.33 28.71 -19.08
C TRP A 388 -29.40 27.49 -19.06
N PRO A 389 -28.33 27.48 -18.22
CA PRO A 389 -27.32 26.42 -18.22
C PRO A 389 -27.81 25.04 -17.74
N TYR A 390 -28.99 24.97 -17.11
CA TYR A 390 -29.65 23.72 -16.70
C TYR A 390 -31.05 23.60 -17.32
N SER A 391 -31.15 23.59 -18.64
CA SER A 391 -32.35 23.04 -19.29
C SER A 391 -32.23 21.51 -19.26
N TRP A 392 -33.18 20.84 -18.61
CA TRP A 392 -33.20 19.39 -18.41
C TRP A 392 -32.94 18.68 -19.75
N ASN A 393 -31.85 17.90 -19.82
CA ASN A 393 -31.44 17.13 -21.00
C ASN A 393 -32.55 16.15 -21.45
N ARG A 394 -33.53 16.65 -22.20
CA ARG A 394 -34.36 15.88 -23.12
C ARG A 394 -33.72 16.11 -24.48
N LYS A 395 -33.06 15.07 -25.00
CA LYS A 395 -32.40 15.12 -26.32
C LYS A 395 -33.31 15.81 -27.34
N GLY A 396 -32.87 16.97 -27.85
CA GLY A 396 -33.50 17.66 -28.97
C GLY A 396 -34.35 18.91 -28.67
N VAL A 397 -34.22 19.55 -27.51
CA VAL A 397 -34.90 20.84 -27.24
C VAL A 397 -33.86 21.97 -27.18
N GLU A 398 -34.05 22.99 -28.02
CA GLU A 398 -33.29 24.24 -27.99
C GLU A 398 -33.36 24.85 -26.58
N SER A 399 -32.23 25.38 -26.10
CA SER A 399 -32.07 25.96 -24.76
C SER A 399 -33.24 26.90 -24.43
N THR A 400 -34.03 26.56 -23.41
CA THR A 400 -35.11 27.43 -22.94
C THR A 400 -34.51 28.76 -22.48
N HIS A 401 -34.98 29.86 -23.08
CA HIS A 401 -34.54 31.21 -22.76
C HIS A 401 -35.21 31.79 -21.51
N ASP A 402 -36.36 31.23 -21.14
CA ASP A 402 -37.24 31.76 -20.09
C ASP A 402 -37.28 30.81 -18.88
N CYS A 403 -37.01 31.34 -17.70
CA CYS A 403 -37.09 30.63 -16.41
C CYS A 403 -38.20 31.25 -15.54
N TYR A 404 -39.19 30.44 -15.18
CA TYR A 404 -40.33 30.87 -14.38
C TYR A 404 -40.00 30.81 -12.88
N VAL A 405 -40.03 31.95 -12.21
CA VAL A 405 -39.78 32.06 -10.77
C VAL A 405 -41.11 32.21 -10.05
N ASN A 406 -41.48 31.20 -9.27
CA ASN A 406 -42.59 31.29 -8.32
C ASN A 406 -42.08 31.73 -6.93
N CYS A 407 -43.00 32.01 -6.00
CA CYS A 407 -42.68 32.43 -4.65
C CYS A 407 -41.84 31.40 -3.86
N GLU A 408 -42.00 30.12 -4.14
CA GLU A 408 -41.24 29.04 -3.48
C GLU A 408 -39.77 29.00 -3.95
N VAL A 409 -39.53 29.23 -5.25
CA VAL A 409 -38.17 29.33 -5.82
C VAL A 409 -37.44 30.56 -5.26
N GLU A 410 -38.15 31.69 -5.08
CA GLU A 410 -37.58 32.88 -4.44
C GLU A 410 -37.27 32.63 -2.94
N GLN A 411 -38.12 31.88 -2.23
CA GLN A 411 -37.88 31.47 -0.84
C GLN A 411 -36.61 30.61 -0.71
N VAL A 412 -36.45 29.59 -1.56
CA VAL A 412 -35.25 28.74 -1.57
C VAL A 412 -34.01 29.56 -1.89
N TRP A 413 -34.11 30.51 -2.83
CA TRP A 413 -32.99 31.37 -3.18
C TRP A 413 -32.56 32.29 -2.03
N LEU A 414 -33.51 32.90 -1.32
CA LEU A 414 -33.21 33.73 -0.13
C LEU A 414 -32.54 32.91 0.98
N PHE A 415 -33.03 31.69 1.22
CA PHE A 415 -32.42 30.79 2.21
C PHE A 415 -30.99 30.39 1.82
N VAL A 416 -30.78 30.00 0.56
CA VAL A 416 -29.44 29.65 0.05
C VAL A 416 -28.51 30.86 0.08
N LYS A 417 -29.02 32.06 -0.23
CA LYS A 417 -28.25 33.30 -0.17
C LYS A 417 -27.82 33.64 1.26
N ASP A 418 -28.71 33.54 2.24
CA ASP A 418 -28.38 33.77 3.65
C ASP A 418 -27.35 32.75 4.14
N ALA A 419 -27.54 31.46 3.83
CA ALA A 419 -26.61 30.39 4.19
C ALA A 419 -25.22 30.57 3.54
N LEU A 420 -25.16 30.99 2.27
CA LEU A 420 -23.91 31.30 1.59
C LEU A 420 -23.21 32.53 2.17
N THR A 421 -23.98 33.55 2.54
CA THR A 421 -23.43 34.77 3.16
C THR A 421 -22.83 34.47 4.53
N GLU A 422 -23.46 33.59 5.31
CA GLU A 422 -22.94 33.09 6.58
C GLU A 422 -21.66 32.26 6.36
N LEU A 423 -21.66 31.35 5.39
CA LEU A 423 -20.50 30.52 5.02
C LEU A 423 -19.28 31.36 4.58
N LEU A 424 -19.51 32.40 3.78
CA LEU A 424 -18.48 33.32 3.31
C LEU A 424 -17.98 34.26 4.41
N SER A 425 -18.78 34.51 5.45
CA SER A 425 -18.38 35.31 6.61
C SER A 425 -17.50 34.53 7.60
N ILE A 426 -17.65 33.19 7.65
CA ILE A 426 -16.92 32.31 8.58
C ILE A 426 -15.50 31.99 8.08
N ARG A 427 -15.27 31.92 6.76
CA ARG A 427 -13.94 31.73 6.17
C ARG A 427 -13.40 33.08 5.69
N ARG A 428 -12.38 33.61 6.37
CA ARG A 428 -11.52 34.69 5.81
C ARG A 428 -10.80 34.18 4.57
N TRP A 429 -11.50 34.11 3.45
CA TRP A 429 -10.86 34.15 2.14
C TRP A 429 -10.36 35.58 1.91
N PRO A 430 -9.10 35.78 1.46
CA PRO A 430 -8.68 37.09 1.02
C PRO A 430 -9.50 37.45 -0.22
N THR A 431 -10.27 38.54 -0.09
CA THR A 431 -10.83 39.36 -1.17
C THR A 431 -11.74 38.65 -2.17
N LEU A 432 -12.99 38.42 -1.78
CA LEU A 432 -14.14 38.74 -2.64
C LEU A 432 -15.14 39.51 -1.79
N SER A 433 -15.15 40.83 -1.94
CA SER A 433 -16.17 41.67 -1.32
C SER A 433 -17.46 41.52 -2.12
N LEU A 434 -18.60 41.38 -1.45
CA LEU A 434 -19.92 41.32 -2.10
C LEU A 434 -20.27 42.62 -2.86
N GLY A 435 -19.48 43.68 -2.69
CA GLY A 435 -19.62 44.96 -3.41
C GLY A 435 -19.07 44.95 -4.83
N ASP A 436 -18.28 43.92 -5.20
CA ASP A 436 -17.77 43.75 -6.56
C ASP A 436 -18.69 42.86 -7.44
N MET A 437 -19.85 42.46 -6.90
CA MET A 437 -20.89 41.66 -7.59
C MET A 437 -22.29 42.32 -7.57
N CYS A 438 -22.35 43.66 -7.50
CA CYS A 438 -23.60 44.42 -7.65
C CYS A 438 -23.66 45.14 -9.00
#